data_AF-A0AAJ1ULD5-F1
#
_entry.id   AF-A0AAJ1ULD5-F1
#
_cell.length_a   1.000
_cell.length_b   1.000
_cell.length_c   1.000
_cell.angle_alpha   90.00
_cell.angle_beta   90.00
_cell.angle_gamma   90.00
#
_symmetry.space_group_name_H-M   'P 1'
#
loop_
_entity.id
_entity.type
_entity.pdbx_description
1 polymer ?
#
loop_
_entity_poly.entity_id
_entity_poly.type
_entity_poly.pdbx_seq_one_letter_code
_entity_poly.pdbx_strand_id
1 'polypeptide(L)'
;MTKLTVKQKAFCDYYIETGNATEAAVRAGYSEKTAKVIGSENLTKPYIKSYIDDRLKSIEDKRIAKGEEVLQYLTKVMRGEEKDQFGLD
;
A
#
# COMPACT_ATOMS: atom_id res chain seq x y z
N MET A 1 -17.33 10.27 9.67
CA MET A 1 -16.40 9.55 8.78
C MET A 1 -17.10 8.32 8.23
N THR A 2 -17.24 8.20 6.92
CA THR A 2 -17.91 7.04 6.29
C THR A 2 -16.96 5.85 6.33
N LYS A 3 -17.32 4.79 7.05
CA LYS A 3 -16.50 3.57 7.16
C LYS A 3 -16.56 2.78 5.86
N LEU A 4 -15.41 2.37 5.31
CA LEU A 4 -15.39 1.52 4.12
C LEU A 4 -16.07 0.17 4.40
N THR A 5 -16.90 -0.27 3.45
CA THR A 5 -17.44 -1.62 3.45
C THR A 5 -16.36 -2.66 3.15
N VAL A 6 -16.63 -3.94 3.44
CA VAL A 6 -15.68 -5.04 3.16
C VAL A 6 -15.33 -5.10 1.66
N LYS A 7 -16.31 -4.94 0.77
CA LYS A 7 -16.08 -4.92 -0.68
C LYS A 7 -15.27 -3.71 -1.14
N GLN A 8 -15.47 -2.54 -0.54
CA GLN A 8 -14.67 -1.35 -0.87
C GLN A 8 -13.23 -1.49 -0.40
N LYS A 9 -12.99 -2.10 0.77
CA LYS A 9 -11.61 -2.39 1.21
C LYS A 9 -10.92 -3.36 0.25
N ALA A 10 -11.58 -4.47 -0.08
CA ALA A 10 -11.05 -5.42 -1.06
C ALA A 10 -10.78 -4.76 -2.42
N PHE A 11 -11.68 -3.88 -2.88
CA PHE A 11 -11.47 -3.10 -4.09
C PHE A 11 -10.20 -2.25 -4.01
N CYS A 12 -9.98 -1.52 -2.92
CA CYS A 12 -8.77 -0.71 -2.74
C CYS A 12 -7.51 -1.57 -2.80
N ASP A 13 -7.50 -2.71 -2.10
CA ASP A 13 -6.34 -3.60 -2.04
C ASP A 13 -6.01 -4.18 -3.42
N TYR A 14 -7.01 -4.66 -4.16
CA TYR A 14 -6.81 -5.16 -5.53
C TYR A 14 -6.48 -4.06 -6.54
N TYR A 15 -6.97 -2.84 -6.32
CA TYR A 15 -6.64 -1.71 -7.19
C TYR A 15 -5.17 -1.30 -7.03
N ILE A 16 -4.65 -1.32 -5.80
CA ILE A 16 -3.23 -1.10 -5.53
C ILE A 16 -2.36 -2.20 -6.17
N GLU A 17 -2.82 -3.45 -6.16
CA GLU A 17 -2.11 -4.58 -6.78
C GLU A 17 -2.09 -4.50 -8.32
N THR A 18 -3.24 -4.24 -8.93
CA THR A 18 -3.44 -4.40 -10.38
C THR A 18 -3.34 -3.11 -11.19
N GLY A 19 -3.56 -1.95 -10.55
CA GLY A 19 -3.73 -0.66 -11.23
C GLY A 19 -4.97 -0.56 -12.11
N ASN A 20 -5.85 -1.58 -12.11
CA ASN A 20 -7.00 -1.68 -12.98
C ASN A 20 -8.31 -1.68 -12.17
N ALA A 21 -9.08 -0.60 -12.29
CA ALA A 21 -10.32 -0.42 -11.53
C ALA A 21 -11.40 -1.46 -11.86
N THR A 22 -11.49 -1.92 -13.11
CA THR A 22 -12.50 -2.91 -13.50
C THR A 22 -12.14 -4.26 -12.92
N GLU A 23 -10.88 -4.68 -13.05
CA GLU A 23 -10.39 -5.93 -12.52
C GLU A 23 -10.46 -5.97 -10.99
N ALA A 24 -10.06 -4.88 -10.32
CA ALA A 24 -10.18 -4.74 -8.88
C ALA A 24 -11.63 -4.86 -8.40
N ALA A 25 -12.59 -4.31 -9.14
CA ALA A 25 -14.01 -4.46 -8.81
C ALA A 25 -14.50 -5.90 -8.98
N VAL A 26 -14.10 -6.60 -10.03
CA VAL A 26 -14.43 -8.03 -10.21
C VAL A 26 -13.87 -8.85 -9.05
N ARG A 27 -12.58 -8.71 -8.74
CA ARG A 27 -11.92 -9.44 -7.64
C ARG A 27 -12.51 -9.11 -6.27
N ALA A 28 -12.96 -7.88 -6.06
CA ALA A 28 -13.66 -7.45 -4.84
C ALA A 28 -15.09 -8.01 -4.70
N GLY A 29 -15.57 -8.79 -5.67
CA GLY A 29 -16.87 -9.46 -5.63
C GLY A 29 -18.03 -8.57 -6.09
N TYR A 30 -17.78 -7.57 -6.94
CA TYR A 30 -18.83 -6.87 -7.68
C TYR A 30 -19.22 -7.66 -8.93
N SER A 31 -20.47 -7.48 -9.40
CA SER A 31 -20.94 -8.14 -10.63
C SER A 31 -20.11 -7.67 -11.83
N GLU A 32 -19.61 -8.62 -12.62
CA GLU A 32 -18.81 -8.35 -13.83
C GLU A 32 -19.50 -7.37 -14.79
N LYS A 33 -20.82 -7.51 -14.95
CA LYS A 33 -21.63 -6.63 -15.81
C LYS A 33 -21.55 -5.16 -15.39
N THR A 34 -21.35 -4.90 -14.10
CA THR A 34 -21.32 -3.55 -13.50
C THR A 34 -19.93 -3.12 -13.05
N ALA A 35 -18.94 -4.01 -13.08
CA ALA A 35 -17.62 -3.81 -12.49
C ALA A 35 -16.89 -2.58 -13.07
N LYS A 36 -17.05 -2.33 -14.37
CA LYS A 36 -16.49 -1.14 -15.03
C LYS A 36 -17.04 0.16 -14.42
N VAL A 37 -18.36 0.25 -14.30
CA VAL A 37 -19.04 1.45 -13.77
C VAL A 37 -18.72 1.62 -12.29
N ILE A 38 -18.81 0.53 -11.52
CA ILE A 38 -18.52 0.54 -10.07
C ILE A 38 -17.06 0.88 -9.80
N GLY A 39 -16.12 0.37 -10.59
CA GLY A 39 -14.71 0.70 -10.47
C GLY A 39 -14.46 2.19 -10.63
N SER A 40 -15.01 2.79 -11.69
CA SER A 40 -14.95 4.24 -11.89
C SER A 40 -15.65 5.02 -10.77
N GLU A 41 -16.84 4.59 -10.34
CA GLU A 41 -17.58 5.22 -9.24
C GLU A 41 -16.81 5.16 -7.93
N ASN A 42 -16.18 4.03 -7.60
CA ASN A 42 -15.40 3.88 -6.38
C ASN A 42 -14.22 4.85 -6.35
N LEU A 43 -13.53 5.06 -7.48
CA LEU A 43 -12.39 5.98 -7.56
C LEU A 43 -12.79 7.46 -7.42
N THR A 44 -14.06 7.82 -7.64
CA THR A 44 -14.52 9.20 -7.41
C THR A 44 -14.90 9.47 -5.94
N LYS A 45 -15.01 8.43 -5.10
CA LYS A 45 -15.39 8.60 -3.69
C LYS A 45 -14.19 9.05 -2.86
N PRO A 46 -14.25 10.23 -2.19
CA PRO A 46 -13.10 10.77 -1.47
C PRO A 46 -12.54 9.85 -0.38
N TYR A 47 -13.41 9.13 0.34
CA TYR A 47 -12.98 8.21 1.41
C TYR A 47 -12.30 6.93 0.88
N ILE A 48 -12.58 6.51 -0.35
CA ILE A 48 -11.88 5.41 -1.01
C ILE A 48 -10.49 5.88 -1.43
N LYS A 49 -10.41 7.07 -2.05
CA LYS A 49 -9.13 7.67 -2.45
C LYS A 49 -8.21 7.87 -1.24
N SER A 50 -8.73 8.43 -0.14
CA SER A 50 -7.98 8.59 1.10
C SER A 50 -7.42 7.25 1.62
N TYR A 51 -8.23 6.18 1.59
CA TYR A 51 -7.77 4.86 2.03
C TYR A 51 -6.66 4.29 1.14
N ILE A 52 -6.76 4.47 -0.19
CA ILE A 52 -5.73 4.06 -1.14
C ILE A 52 -4.43 4.83 -0.86
N ASP A 53 -4.51 6.15 -0.71
CA ASP A 53 -3.35 7.01 -0.44
C ASP A 53 -2.67 6.61 0.88
N ASP A 54 -3.43 6.39 1.96
CA ASP A 54 -2.90 5.94 3.25
C ASP A 54 -2.21 4.58 3.16
N ARG A 55 -2.77 3.66 2.36
CA ARG A 55 -2.24 2.31 2.16
C ARG A 55 -0.94 2.34 1.35
N LEU A 56 -0.88 3.16 0.30
CA LEU A 56 0.31 3.38 -0.51
C LEU A 56 1.42 4.01 0.32
N LYS A 57 1.11 5.03 1.12
CA LYS A 57 2.07 5.64 2.06
C LYS A 57 2.60 4.62 3.05
N SER A 58 1.73 3.77 3.60
CA SER A 58 2.16 2.68 4.51
C SER A 58 3.05 1.63 3.84
N ILE A 59 2.90 1.41 2.52
CA ILE A 59 3.77 0.52 1.75
C ILE A 59 5.11 1.20 1.49
N GLU A 60 5.10 2.48 1.12
CA GLU A 60 6.31 3.28 0.91
C GLU A 60 7.16 3.38 2.19
N ASP A 61 6.52 3.70 3.32
CA ASP A 61 7.14 3.75 4.64
C ASP A 61 7.80 2.42 5.06
N LYS A 62 7.32 1.29 4.53
CA LYS A 62 7.92 -0.04 4.78
C LYS A 62 9.01 -0.41 3.78
N ARG A 63 9.02 0.20 2.59
CA ARG A 63 9.98 -0.08 1.53
C ARG A 63 11.29 0.67 1.74
N ILE A 64 11.23 1.85 2.35
CA ILE A 64 12.38 2.74 2.52
C ILE A 64 12.70 2.87 4.01
N ALA A 65 13.91 2.51 4.40
CA ALA A 65 14.41 2.76 5.76
C ALA A 65 14.41 4.26 6.05
N LYS A 66 13.93 4.65 7.22
CA LYS A 66 13.94 6.07 7.63
C LYS A 66 15.35 6.50 7.97
N GLY A 67 15.66 7.80 7.86
CA GLY A 67 17.00 8.32 8.17
C GLY A 67 17.50 7.94 9.57
N GLU A 68 16.62 7.89 10.57
CA GLU A 68 16.96 7.41 11.91
C GLU A 68 17.33 5.92 11.94
N GLU A 69 16.58 5.08 11.23
CA GLU A 69 16.84 3.64 11.11
C GLU A 69 18.20 3.38 10.44
N VAL A 70 18.52 4.17 9.41
CA VAL A 70 19.84 4.15 8.75
C VAL A 70 20.94 4.54 9.74
N LEU A 71 20.79 5.64 10.48
CA LEU A 71 21.79 6.08 11.46
C LEU A 71 21.98 5.09 12.61
N GLN A 72 20.90 4.47 13.08
CA GLN A 72 20.95 3.44 14.12
C GLN A 72 21.70 2.20 13.63
N TYR A 73 21.41 1.72 12.41
CA TYR A 73 22.15 0.61 11.79
C TYR A 73 23.64 0.96 11.64
N LEU A 74 23.96 2.12 11.05
CA LEU A 74 25.36 2.57 10.90
C LEU A 74 26.10 2.68 12.24
N THR A 75 25.43 3.15 13.29
CA THR A 75 26.02 3.24 14.63
C THR A 75 26.37 1.87 15.19
N LYS A 76 25.48 0.87 15.04
CA LYS A 76 25.74 -0.51 15.48
C LYS A 76 26.91 -1.14 14.73
N VAL A 77 26.97 -0.92 13.41
CA VAL A 77 28.09 -1.38 12.58
C VAL A 77 29.40 -0.74 13.01
N MET A 78 29.44 0.59 13.16
CA MET A 78 30.64 1.31 13.58
C MET A 78 31.12 0.92 14.99
N ARG A 79 30.23 0.44 15.85
CA ARG A 79 30.55 -0.06 17.20
C ARG A 79 30.90 -1.55 17.23
N GLY A 80 30.78 -2.25 16.10
CA GLY A 80 31.00 -3.69 16.01
C GLY A 80 29.91 -4.53 16.67
N GLU A 81 28.75 -3.94 16.97
CA GLU A 81 27.58 -4.66 17.53
C GLU A 81 26.86 -5.47 16.44
N GLU A 82 26.99 -5.07 15.19
CA GLU A 82 26.41 -5.73 14.02
C GLU A 82 27.46 -5.77 12.89
N LYS A 83 27.55 -6.88 12.15
CA LYS A 83 28.48 -6.99 11.03
C LYS A 83 27.85 -6.38 9.78
N ASP A 84 28.62 -5.60 9.06
CA ASP A 84 28.18 -5.11 7.77
C ASP A 84 27.95 -6.27 6.80
N GLN A 85 26.86 -6.17 6.04
CA GLN A 85 26.46 -7.21 5.11
C GLN A 85 27.37 -7.27 3.87
N PHE A 86 28.11 -6.18 3.58
CA PHE A 86 29.02 -6.11 2.44
C PHE A 86 30.41 -6.66 2.73
N GLY A 87 30.68 -7.12 3.96
CA GLY A 87 31.98 -7.69 4.32
C GLY A 87 33.13 -6.72 4.08
N LEU A 88 32.89 -5.41 4.23
CA LEU A 88 33.90 -4.37 4.18
C LEU A 88 34.67 -4.36 5.51
N ASP A 89 35.38 -5.47 5.77
CA ASP A 89 36.41 -5.56 6.80
C ASP A 89 37.78 -5.12 6.22
#